data_AF-A0A2T0GUF8-F1
#
_entry.id   AF-A0A2T0GUF8-F1
#
_cell.length_a   1.000
_cell.length_b   1.000
_cell.length_c   1.000
_cell.angle_alpha   90.00
_cell.angle_beta   90.00
_cell.angle_gamma   90.00
#
_symmetry.space_group_name_H-M   'P 1'
#
loop_
_entity.id
_entity.type
_entity.pdbx_description
1 polymer ?
#
loop_
_entity_poly.entity_id
_entity_poly.type
_entity_poly.pdbx_seq_one_letter_code
_entity_poly.pdbx_strand_id
1 'polypeptide(L)' 'TLPAPVETGLTTRVTHRGLLRRRRETAGGRAMQAGFESATVHRDGVAHPRPLTRCAWYRHTRDLLLVRP' A
#
# COMPACT_ATOMS: atom_id res chain seq x y z
N THR A 1 16.03 -17.98 18.42
CA THR A 1 15.71 -18.23 17.00
C THR A 1 15.08 -16.99 16.42
N LEU A 2 15.57 -16.46 15.28
CA LEU A 2 14.89 -15.37 14.57
C LEU A 2 13.48 -15.84 14.16
N PRO A 3 12.43 -15.03 14.34
CA PRO A 3 11.10 -15.40 13.87
C PRO A 3 11.10 -15.59 12.36
N ALA A 4 10.26 -16.50 11.87
CA ALA A 4 10.08 -16.72 10.44
C ALA A 4 9.72 -15.39 9.74
N PRO A 5 10.22 -15.14 8.52
CA PRO A 5 9.86 -13.93 7.77
C PRO A 5 8.35 -13.76 7.66
N VAL A 6 7.83 -12.60 8.04
CA VAL A 6 6.39 -12.28 7.90
C VAL A 6 6.00 -12.13 6.42
N GLU A 7 5.59 -13.22 5.78
CA GLU A 7 5.22 -13.26 4.35
C GLU A 7 4.14 -12.20 3.96
N THR A 8 3.29 -11.78 4.90
CA THR A 8 2.26 -10.74 4.68
C THR A 8 2.54 -9.50 5.53
N GLY A 9 3.12 -8.47 4.90
CA GLY A 9 3.48 -7.22 5.55
C GLY A 9 2.66 -6.01 5.13
N LEU A 10 1.87 -6.16 4.07
CA LEU A 10 1.07 -5.16 3.40
C LEU A 10 -0.28 -5.79 3.02
N THR A 11 -1.38 -5.11 3.35
CA THR A 11 -2.72 -5.46 2.88
C THR A 11 -3.21 -4.38 1.94
N THR A 12 -3.55 -4.78 0.72
CA THR A 12 -4.07 -3.91 -0.31
C THR A 12 -5.55 -4.17 -0.49
N ARG A 13 -6.36 -3.10 -0.54
CA ARG A 13 -7.77 -3.19 -0.90
C ARG A 13 -8.08 -2.28 -2.07
N VAL A 14 -8.50 -2.87 -3.18
CA VAL A 14 -8.98 -2.14 -4.35
C VAL A 14 -10.48 -2.05 -4.27
N THR A 15 -11.03 -0.84 -4.43
CA THR A 15 -12.49 -0.62 -4.50
C THR A 15 -12.83 0.00 -5.83
N HIS A 16 -13.50 -0.76 -6.70
CA HIS A 16 -14.08 -0.24 -7.93
C HIS A 16 -15.45 0.35 -7.59
N ARG A 17 -15.67 1.61 -7.96
CA ARG A 17 -16.95 2.30 -7.80
C ARG A 17 -17.53 2.54 -9.20
N GLY A 18 -18.60 1.85 -9.52
CA GLY A 18 -19.44 2.15 -10.69
C GLY A 18 -20.80 2.68 -10.24
N LEU A 19 -21.63 3.14 -11.17
CA LEU A 19 -22.96 3.70 -10.90
C LEU A 19 -23.87 2.77 -10.08
N LEU A 20 -23.83 1.47 -10.34
CA LEU A 20 -24.74 0.49 -9.72
C LEU A 20 -24.04 -0.57 -8.86
N ARG A 21 -22.70 -0.67 -8.96
CA ARG A 21 -21.97 -1.76 -8.30
C ARG A 21 -20.67 -1.26 -7.70
N ARG A 22 -20.41 -1.75 -6.49
CA ARG A 22 -19.15 -1.58 -5.79
C ARG A 22 -18.48 -2.95 -5.67
N ARG A 23 -17.39 -3.14 -6.41
CA ARG A 23 -16.57 -4.34 -6.29
C ARG A 23 -15.37 -4.04 -5.40
N ARG A 24 -15.05 -4.96 -4.49
CA ARG A 24 -13.87 -4.86 -3.62
C ARG A 24 -13.02 -6.09 -3.79
N GLU A 25 -11.72 -5.88 -3.88
CA GLU A 25 -10.72 -6.93 -3.95
C GLU A 25 -9.67 -6.67 -2.88
N THR A 26 -9.19 -7.72 -2.23
CA THR A 26 -8.15 -7.62 -1.21
C THR A 26 -7.02 -8.58 -1.55
N ALA A 27 -5.79 -8.10 -1.42
CA ALA A 27 -4.58 -8.90 -1.61
C ALA A 27 -3.60 -8.65 -0.46
N GLY A 28 -2.92 -9.71 -0.04
CA GLY A 28 -1.83 -9.65 0.93
C GLY A 28 -0.48 -9.85 0.25
N GLY A 29 0.58 -9.26 0.79
CA GLY A 29 1.94 -9.51 0.35
C GLY A 29 2.94 -8.62 1.08
N ARG A 30 4.16 -8.52 0.55
CA ARG A 30 5.20 -7.60 1.04
C ARG A 30 5.38 -6.36 0.17
N ALA A 31 4.90 -6.42 -1.07
CA ALA A 31 5.00 -5.33 -2.03
C ALA A 31 3.67 -5.16 -2.75
N MET A 32 3.36 -3.92 -3.13
CA MET A 32 2.27 -3.59 -4.04
C MET A 32 2.74 -2.46 -4.94
N GLN A 33 2.38 -2.55 -6.21
CA GLN A 33 2.53 -1.46 -7.15
C GLN A 33 1.18 -1.15 -7.78
N ALA A 34 0.92 0.13 -7.99
CA ALA A 34 -0.20 0.61 -8.77
C ALA A 34 0.27 1.61 -9.83
N GLY A 35 -0.30 1.48 -11.03
CA GLY A 35 -0.14 2.40 -12.14
C GLY A 35 -1.45 3.10 -12.45
N PHE A 36 -1.36 4.34 -12.91
CA PHE A 36 -2.48 5.22 -13.21
C PHE A 36 -2.12 6.09 -14.42
N GLU A 37 -3.13 6.60 -15.12
CA GLU A 37 -2.92 7.70 -16.08
C GLU A 37 -2.58 9.00 -15.33
N SER A 38 -3.34 9.31 -14.28
CA SER A 38 -3.07 10.39 -13.32
C SER A 38 -3.87 10.14 -12.04
N ALA A 39 -3.24 10.24 -10.86
CA ALA A 39 -3.91 10.03 -9.57
C ALA A 39 -3.38 10.95 -8.46
N THR A 40 -4.29 11.51 -7.67
CA THR A 40 -3.95 12.14 -6.38
C THR A 40 -3.86 11.06 -5.31
N VAL A 41 -2.64 10.73 -4.93
CA VAL A 41 -2.38 9.71 -3.90
C VAL A 41 -2.39 10.36 -2.53
N HIS A 42 -3.15 9.79 -1.60
CA HIS A 42 -3.14 10.19 -0.19
C HIS A 42 -2.30 9.21 0.61
N ARG A 43 -1.26 9.71 1.28
CA ARG A 43 -0.41 8.94 2.21
C ARG A 43 -0.68 9.42 3.62
N ASP A 44 -1.11 8.51 4.49
CA ASP A 44 -1.44 8.81 5.88
C ASP A 44 -2.43 10.00 6.01
N GLY A 45 -3.39 10.08 5.08
CA GLY A 45 -4.37 11.15 4.98
C GLY A 45 -3.90 12.39 4.20
N VAL A 46 -2.59 12.58 4.01
CA VAL A 46 -2.02 13.74 3.34
C VAL A 46 -1.96 13.54 1.83
N ALA A 47 -2.54 14.47 1.07
CA ALA A 47 -2.46 14.45 -0.38
C ALA A 47 -1.03 14.68 -0.86
N HIS A 48 -0.57 13.89 -1.82
CA HIS A 48 0.69 14.14 -2.51
C HIS A 48 0.61 15.48 -3.27
N PRO A 49 1.66 16.33 -3.23
CA PRO A 49 1.61 17.67 -3.80
C PRO A 49 1.47 17.72 -5.33
N ARG A 50 1.67 16.58 -6.01
CA ARG A 50 1.56 16.44 -7.47
C ARG A 50 0.83 15.15 -7.83
N PRO A 51 0.03 15.12 -8.91
CA PRO A 51 -0.51 13.88 -9.43
C PRO A 51 0.60 12.89 -9.80
N LEU A 52 0.35 11.60 -9.56
CA LEU A 52 1.29 10.52 -9.81
C LEU A 52 0.72 9.54 -10.84
N THR A 53 1.61 8.98 -11.66
CA THR A 53 1.30 7.93 -12.64
C THR A 53 1.62 6.53 -12.12
N ARG A 54 2.42 6.43 -11.05
CA ARG A 54 2.80 5.16 -10.43
C ARG A 54 3.13 5.35 -8.97
N CYS A 55 2.78 4.37 -8.14
CA CYS A 55 3.24 4.25 -6.77
C CYS A 55 3.61 2.81 -6.45
N ALA A 56 4.60 2.64 -5.57
CA ALA A 56 4.99 1.35 -5.04
C ALA A 56 5.09 1.45 -3.52
N TRP A 57 4.58 0.43 -2.83
CA TRP A 57 4.67 0.26 -1.39
C TRP A 57 5.38 -1.05 -1.10
N TYR A 58 6.29 -1.00 -0.14
CA TYR A 58 7.09 -2.14 0.26
C TYR A 58 7.17 -2.22 1.79
N ARG A 59 6.88 -3.39 2.34
CA ARG A 59 7.23 -3.72 3.72
C ARG A 59 8.64 -4.30 3.70
N HIS A 60 9.54 -3.59 4.37
CA HIS A 60 10.90 -4.05 4.59
C HIS A 60 10.94 -5.44 5.24
N THR A 61 11.97 -6.24 4.93
CA THR A 61 12.11 -7.62 5.42
C THR A 61 12.34 -7.69 6.93
N ARG A 62 12.90 -6.63 7.51
CA ARG A 62 13.13 -6.45 8.94
C ARG A 62 12.25 -5.36 9.49
N ASP A 63 11.73 -5.56 10.69
CA ASP A 63 11.03 -4.53 11.42
C ASP A 63 11.97 -3.38 11.77
N LEU A 64 11.44 -2.16 11.66
CA LEU A 64 12.15 -0.98 12.13
C LEU A 64 12.20 -1.07 13.66
N LEU A 65 13.41 -1.01 14.21
CA LEU A 65 13.59 -0.91 15.65
C LEU A 65 13.28 0.54 16.06
N LEU A 66 12.41 0.71 17.04
CA LEU A 66 12.16 2.01 17.63
C LEU A 66 13.40 2.43 18.43
N VAL A 67 14.08 3.48 17.99
CA VAL A 67 15.12 4.15 18.78
C VAL A 67 14.45 5.23 19.62
N ARG A 68 14.61 5.19 20.94
CA ARG A 68 14.23 6.27 21.86
C ARG A 68 15.49 7.05 22.24
N PRO A 69 15.43 8.41 22.31
CA PRO A 69 16.55 9.22 22.77
C PRO A 69 16.87 9.01 24.25
#